data_AF-A0A7S1B414-F1
#
_entry.id   AF-A0A7S1B414-F1
#
_cell.length_a   1.000
_cell.length_b   1.000
_cell.length_c   1.000
_cell.angle_alpha   90.00
_cell.angle_beta   90.00
_cell.angle_gamma   90.00
#
_symmetry.space_group_name_H-M   'P 1'
#
loop_
_entity.id
_entity.type
_entity.pdbx_description
1 polymer ?
#
loop_
_entity_poly.entity_id
_entity_poly.type
_entity_poly.pdbx_seq_one_letter_code
_entity_poly.pdbx_strand_id
1 'polypeptide(L)'
;MSLASSGGGSSGNASASKKSRSVPKCDICAMKDGVVGKRMLTCSVCGVHVHGECYGEAEETIRRRSSRWTCHACGWVRASPGRTRPRKCVLCSVDHGVHAMHPLYDTYGKRGKHATLPNGELAWVHSLCAVMIGSSALMKGCVFACDKKGRYDGDEEDSDEEDSDKEEEEEEEAPQLEWSGGTGRQQCPGL
;
A
#
# COMPACT_ATOMS: atom_id res chain seq x y z
N MET A 1 -20.91 -39.18 49.26
CA MET A 1 -19.54 -39.71 49.45
C MET A 1 -18.59 -38.58 49.10
N SER A 2 -18.05 -37.91 50.12
CA SER A 2 -17.25 -36.69 49.96
C SER A 2 -15.78 -37.08 49.85
N LEU A 3 -15.11 -36.73 48.76
CA LEU A 3 -13.67 -36.89 48.60
C LEU A 3 -13.03 -35.51 48.64
N ALA A 4 -12.21 -35.30 49.68
CA ALA A 4 -11.38 -34.13 49.87
C ALA A 4 -10.13 -34.25 48.96
N SER A 5 -9.88 -33.23 48.15
CA SER A 5 -8.66 -33.13 47.34
C SER A 5 -7.71 -32.09 47.96
N SER A 6 -6.57 -32.59 48.42
CA SER A 6 -5.49 -31.84 49.08
C SER A 6 -4.75 -30.95 48.08
N GLY A 7 -4.74 -29.64 48.34
CA GLY A 7 -3.95 -28.67 47.59
C GLY A 7 -2.49 -28.66 48.02
N GLY A 8 -1.59 -29.07 47.12
CA GLY A 8 -0.15 -28.88 47.24
C GLY A 8 0.27 -27.58 46.55
N GLY A 9 0.62 -26.56 47.33
CA GLY A 9 1.16 -25.30 46.84
C GLY A 9 2.68 -25.41 46.57
N SER A 10 3.06 -25.46 45.30
CA SER A 10 4.46 -25.34 44.87
C SER A 10 4.80 -23.87 44.62
N SER A 11 5.55 -23.27 45.55
CA SER A 11 6.14 -21.93 45.39
C SER A 11 7.33 -21.98 44.44
N GLY A 12 7.06 -21.84 43.14
CA GLY A 12 8.10 -21.67 42.12
C GLY A 12 8.61 -20.23 42.08
N ASN A 13 9.88 -20.03 42.40
CA ASN A 13 10.59 -18.76 42.20
C ASN A 13 10.73 -18.48 40.68
N ALA A 14 9.93 -17.55 40.16
CA ALA A 14 10.00 -17.11 38.78
C ALA A 14 11.18 -16.14 38.58
N SER A 15 12.33 -16.65 38.12
CA SER A 15 13.44 -15.83 37.67
C SER A 15 13.03 -15.03 36.43
N ALA A 16 12.82 -13.73 36.61
CA ALA A 16 12.47 -12.78 35.55
C ALA A 16 13.62 -12.66 34.53
N SER A 17 13.55 -13.47 33.48
CA SER A 17 14.45 -13.37 32.33
C SER A 17 14.23 -12.02 31.63
N LYS A 18 15.22 -11.12 31.69
CA LYS A 18 15.22 -9.84 30.97
C LYS A 18 15.21 -10.13 29.46
N LYS A 19 14.02 -10.16 28.84
CA LYS A 19 13.88 -10.20 27.37
C LYS A 19 14.51 -8.93 26.80
N SER A 20 15.67 -9.07 26.15
CA SER A 20 16.25 -7.98 25.36
C SER A 20 15.25 -7.60 24.26
N ARG A 21 14.76 -6.36 24.28
CA ARG A 21 13.89 -5.84 23.22
C ARG A 21 14.72 -5.78 21.93
N SER A 22 14.42 -6.63 20.97
CA SER A 22 15.04 -6.58 19.64
C SER A 22 14.70 -5.24 18.99
N VAL A 23 15.71 -4.59 18.38
CA VAL A 23 15.50 -3.37 17.59
C VAL A 23 14.57 -3.70 16.41
N PRO A 24 13.48 -2.94 16.20
CA PRO A 24 12.59 -3.15 15.07
C PRO A 24 13.31 -3.00 13.73
N LYS A 25 12.85 -3.73 12.72
CA LYS A 25 13.37 -3.73 11.35
C LYS A 25 12.21 -3.48 10.40
N CYS A 26 12.49 -2.87 9.26
CA CYS A 26 11.53 -2.71 8.18
C CYS A 26 11.08 -4.08 7.65
N ASP A 27 9.77 -4.29 7.56
CA ASP A 27 9.16 -5.55 7.09
C ASP A 27 9.43 -5.84 5.61
N ILE A 28 9.88 -4.84 4.85
CA ILE A 28 10.14 -4.94 3.40
C ILE A 28 11.62 -5.22 3.13
N CYS A 29 12.52 -4.36 3.63
CA CYS A 29 13.95 -4.45 3.31
C CYS A 29 14.79 -5.11 4.42
N ALA A 30 14.17 -5.49 5.55
CA ALA A 30 14.82 -6.07 6.73
C ALA A 30 15.93 -5.20 7.38
N MET A 31 16.09 -3.95 6.96
CA MET A 31 17.05 -3.00 7.53
C MET A 31 16.47 -2.26 8.73
N LYS A 32 17.34 -1.77 9.61
CA LYS A 32 16.97 -0.92 10.77
C LYS A 32 16.65 0.51 10.31
N ASP A 33 16.09 1.30 11.21
CA ASP A 33 15.86 2.73 10.99
C ASP A 33 17.17 3.50 10.76
N GLY A 34 17.11 4.61 10.00
CA GLY A 34 18.23 5.50 9.72
C GLY A 34 19.26 5.00 8.68
N VAL A 35 19.11 3.78 8.18
CA VAL A 35 20.00 3.23 7.16
C VAL A 35 19.73 3.94 5.82
N VAL A 36 20.77 4.57 5.25
CA VAL A 36 20.69 5.39 4.01
C VAL A 36 19.74 6.59 4.15
N GLY A 37 19.61 7.16 5.35
CA GLY A 37 18.73 8.31 5.58
C GLY A 37 17.23 8.00 5.51
N LYS A 38 16.87 6.73 5.24
CA LYS A 38 15.47 6.28 5.21
C LYS A 38 14.88 6.30 6.61
N ARG A 39 13.63 6.74 6.70
CA ARG A 39 12.92 6.87 7.98
C ARG A 39 11.88 5.79 8.15
N MET A 40 11.91 5.13 9.30
CA MET A 40 10.96 4.10 9.69
C MET A 40 9.65 4.72 10.18
N LEU A 41 8.55 4.30 9.56
CA LEU A 41 7.18 4.51 9.98
C LEU A 41 6.72 3.29 10.79
N THR A 42 5.95 3.53 11.84
CA THR A 42 5.34 2.48 12.66
C THR A 42 3.84 2.65 12.68
N CYS A 43 3.10 1.65 12.24
CA CYS A 43 1.65 1.73 12.23
C CYS A 43 1.12 1.74 13.66
N SER A 44 0.43 2.81 14.03
CA SER A 44 -0.15 2.98 15.37
C SER A 44 -1.20 1.92 15.75
N VAL A 45 -1.75 1.19 14.76
CA VAL A 45 -2.79 0.18 14.97
C VAL A 45 -2.20 -1.23 15.07
N CYS A 46 -1.44 -1.68 14.07
CA CYS A 46 -0.94 -3.06 14.01
C CYS A 46 0.54 -3.22 14.35
N GLY A 47 1.27 -2.12 14.57
CA GLY A 47 2.68 -2.15 14.92
C GLY A 47 3.62 -2.62 13.80
N VAL A 48 3.17 -2.68 12.55
CA VAL A 48 4.08 -2.95 11.42
C VAL A 48 5.07 -1.79 11.26
N HIS A 49 6.32 -2.13 11.00
CA HIS A 49 7.42 -1.17 10.81
C HIS A 49 7.89 -1.22 9.36
N VAL A 50 7.93 -0.08 8.69
CA VAL A 50 8.38 0.03 7.29
C VAL A 50 9.13 1.34 7.10
N HIS A 51 10.12 1.38 6.22
CA HIS A 51 10.61 2.68 5.73
C HIS A 51 9.54 3.29 4.83
N GLY A 52 9.31 4.60 4.94
CA GLY A 52 8.31 5.28 4.11
C GLY A 52 8.56 5.05 2.62
N GLU A 53 9.81 5.18 2.18
CA GLU A 53 10.21 4.96 0.79
C GLU A 53 10.04 3.49 0.37
N CYS A 54 10.25 2.54 1.28
CA CYS A 54 10.03 1.11 0.99
C CYS A 54 8.54 0.77 0.88
N TYR A 55 7.69 1.47 1.64
CA TYR A 55 6.25 1.28 1.59
C TYR A 55 5.59 2.11 0.47
N GLY A 56 6.36 2.96 -0.22
CA GLY A 56 5.82 3.92 -1.17
C GLY A 56 4.91 4.90 -0.46
N GLU A 57 5.45 5.68 0.47
CA GLU A 57 4.76 6.80 1.12
C GLU A 57 5.32 8.12 0.59
N ALA A 58 4.46 9.11 0.36
CA ALA A 58 4.90 10.43 -0.10
C ALA A 58 5.88 11.08 0.90
N GLU A 59 6.88 11.80 0.39
CA GLU A 59 7.93 12.41 1.22
C GLU A 59 7.35 13.35 2.30
N GLU A 60 6.31 14.10 1.96
CA GLU A 60 5.57 14.96 2.89
C GLU A 60 5.03 14.17 4.10
N THR A 61 4.48 12.97 3.86
CA THR A 61 4.01 12.07 4.92
C THR A 61 5.16 11.58 5.79
N ILE A 62 6.30 11.22 5.17
CA ILE A 62 7.51 10.78 5.84
C ILE A 62 8.10 11.91 6.72
N ARG A 63 8.10 13.15 6.21
CA ARG A 63 8.65 14.34 6.86
C ARG A 63 7.84 14.76 8.08
N ARG A 64 6.51 14.72 8.00
CA ARG A 64 5.58 15.16 9.07
C ARG A 64 5.71 14.39 10.39
N ARG A 65 6.47 13.28 10.44
CA ARG A 65 6.69 12.46 11.66
C ARG A 65 5.40 12.19 12.42
N SER A 66 4.31 11.92 11.71
CA SER A 66 3.04 11.68 12.37
C SER A 66 3.18 10.43 13.24
N SER A 67 3.14 10.62 14.55
CA SER A 67 3.09 9.53 15.54
C SER A 67 1.86 8.63 15.36
N ARG A 68 0.96 9.01 14.45
CA ARG A 68 -0.30 8.32 14.13
C ARG A 68 -0.35 7.80 12.70
N TRP A 69 0.79 7.51 12.08
CA TRP A 69 0.78 6.84 10.78
C TRP A 69 0.00 5.51 10.85
N THR A 70 -0.74 5.23 9.77
CA THR A 70 -1.62 4.07 9.66
C THR A 70 -1.42 3.44 8.28
N CYS A 71 -0.96 2.18 8.23
CA CYS A 71 -0.75 1.47 6.98
C CYS A 71 -2.07 1.26 6.21
N HIS A 72 -1.99 0.99 4.89
CA HIS A 72 -3.17 0.82 4.03
C HIS A 72 -4.15 -0.23 4.56
N ALA A 73 -3.64 -1.37 5.05
CA ALA A 73 -4.48 -2.43 5.60
C ALA A 73 -5.31 -1.97 6.81
N CYS A 74 -4.73 -1.19 7.72
CA CYS A 74 -5.47 -0.68 8.89
C CYS A 74 -6.34 0.52 8.51
N GLY A 75 -5.90 1.34 7.56
CA GLY A 75 -6.69 2.44 6.99
C GLY A 75 -7.98 1.93 6.35
N TRP A 76 -7.90 0.83 5.61
CA TRP A 76 -9.06 0.18 5.00
C TRP A 76 -10.05 -0.34 6.04
N VAL A 77 -9.58 -1.03 7.09
CA VAL A 77 -10.44 -1.48 8.20
C VAL A 77 -11.17 -0.31 8.85
N ARG A 78 -10.47 0.80 9.07
CA ARG A 78 -11.08 2.01 9.65
C ARG A 78 -12.13 2.62 8.73
N ALA A 79 -11.92 2.58 7.42
CA ALA A 79 -12.85 3.09 6.42
C ALA A 79 -14.05 2.15 6.14
N SER A 80 -13.95 0.87 6.50
CA SER A 80 -14.96 -0.17 6.22
C SER A 80 -15.35 -0.92 7.50
N PRO A 81 -16.27 -0.36 8.32
CA PRO A 81 -16.71 -0.99 9.57
C PRO A 81 -17.17 -2.44 9.37
N GLY A 82 -16.78 -3.33 10.28
CA GLY A 82 -17.11 -4.75 10.23
C GLY A 82 -16.15 -5.61 9.38
N ARG A 83 -15.17 -4.99 8.71
CA ARG A 83 -14.09 -5.73 8.02
C ARG A 83 -12.89 -5.97 8.95
N THR A 84 -12.16 -7.05 8.72
CA THR A 84 -10.93 -7.40 9.45
C THR A 84 -9.70 -7.12 8.60
N ARG A 85 -8.58 -6.75 9.23
CA ARG A 85 -7.31 -6.50 8.52
C ARG A 85 -6.96 -7.66 7.58
N PRO A 86 -6.63 -7.40 6.30
CA PRO A 86 -6.20 -8.44 5.38
C PRO A 86 -4.92 -9.13 5.90
N ARG A 87 -4.90 -10.46 5.80
CA ARG A 87 -3.76 -11.33 6.19
C ARG A 87 -3.28 -12.25 5.09
N LYS A 88 -4.07 -12.42 4.02
CA LYS A 88 -3.74 -13.29 2.90
C LYS A 88 -3.17 -12.45 1.76
N CYS A 89 -1.98 -12.83 1.29
CA CYS A 89 -1.40 -12.32 0.06
C CYS A 89 -1.87 -13.20 -1.10
N VAL A 90 -2.32 -12.60 -2.21
CA VAL A 90 -2.74 -13.37 -3.40
C VAL A 90 -1.57 -13.84 -4.26
N LEU A 91 -0.34 -13.43 -3.95
CA LEU A 91 0.88 -13.73 -4.71
C LEU A 91 1.81 -14.74 -4.01
N CYS A 92 1.52 -15.16 -2.77
CA CYS A 92 2.32 -16.16 -2.05
C CYS A 92 1.49 -16.91 -1.00
N SER A 93 2.01 -18.01 -0.48
CA SER A 93 1.34 -18.83 0.55
C SER A 93 1.58 -18.39 2.00
N VAL A 94 2.36 -17.34 2.24
CA VAL A 94 2.62 -16.84 3.60
C VAL A 94 1.37 -16.18 4.17
N ASP A 95 0.89 -16.66 5.32
CA ASP A 95 -0.36 -16.21 5.96
C ASP A 95 -0.23 -15.97 7.48
N HIS A 96 0.97 -16.11 8.03
CA HIS A 96 1.28 -15.86 9.43
C HIS A 96 1.93 -14.49 9.64
N GLY A 97 2.02 -14.05 10.89
CA GLY A 97 2.61 -12.75 11.21
C GLY A 97 1.73 -11.55 10.85
N VAL A 98 2.35 -10.35 10.92
CA VAL A 98 1.76 -9.06 10.58
C VAL A 98 2.69 -8.40 9.57
N HIS A 99 2.32 -8.49 8.30
CA HIS A 99 3.12 -7.96 7.19
C HIS A 99 2.56 -6.67 6.62
N ALA A 100 3.41 -5.86 6.02
CA ALA A 100 3.04 -4.70 5.23
C ALA A 100 2.23 -5.17 4.00
N MET A 101 1.02 -4.63 3.82
CA MET A 101 0.11 -5.02 2.73
C MET A 101 -0.26 -3.83 1.88
N HIS A 102 -0.49 -4.07 0.59
CA HIS A 102 -1.10 -3.13 -0.35
C HIS A 102 -2.35 -3.74 -1.00
N PRO A 103 -3.34 -2.91 -1.36
CA PRO A 103 -4.37 -3.33 -2.29
C PRO A 103 -3.74 -3.66 -3.65
N LEU A 104 -4.21 -4.72 -4.29
CA LEU A 104 -3.83 -5.03 -5.67
C LEU A 104 -4.82 -4.35 -6.62
N TYR A 105 -4.33 -3.66 -7.65
CA TYR A 105 -5.18 -3.01 -8.64
C TYR A 105 -5.23 -3.80 -9.96
N ASP A 106 -6.37 -3.75 -10.63
CA ASP A 106 -6.62 -4.43 -11.92
C ASP A 106 -5.92 -3.75 -13.11
N THR A 107 -5.71 -2.44 -13.02
CA THR A 107 -5.03 -1.64 -14.04
C THR A 107 -4.19 -0.53 -13.39
N TYR A 108 -3.27 0.05 -14.15
CA TYR A 108 -2.47 1.19 -13.70
C TYR A 108 -3.25 2.50 -13.77
N GLY A 109 -2.73 3.50 -13.06
CA GLY A 109 -3.17 4.87 -13.21
C GLY A 109 -4.53 5.18 -12.55
N LYS A 110 -5.10 6.31 -12.94
CA LYS A 110 -6.32 6.89 -12.34
C LYS A 110 -7.55 5.98 -12.39
N ARG A 111 -7.53 5.00 -13.29
CA ARG A 111 -8.64 4.07 -13.54
C ARG A 111 -8.50 2.75 -12.78
N GLY A 112 -7.38 2.55 -12.07
CA GLY A 112 -7.13 1.37 -11.25
C GLY A 112 -8.23 1.16 -10.21
N LYS A 113 -8.85 -0.02 -10.23
CA LYS A 113 -9.80 -0.47 -9.23
C LYS A 113 -9.15 -1.57 -8.41
N HIS A 114 -9.51 -1.62 -7.13
CA HIS A 114 -9.06 -2.70 -6.24
C HIS A 114 -9.58 -4.02 -6.82
N ALA A 115 -8.66 -4.88 -7.26
CA ALA A 115 -8.97 -6.15 -7.86
C ALA A 115 -9.79 -7.01 -6.90
N THR A 116 -10.77 -7.72 -7.45
CA THR A 116 -11.67 -8.59 -6.69
C THR A 116 -11.44 -10.03 -7.12
N LEU A 117 -11.27 -10.91 -6.14
CA LEU A 117 -11.12 -12.35 -6.34
C LEU A 117 -12.46 -12.98 -6.77
N PRO A 118 -12.46 -14.19 -7.35
CA PRO A 118 -13.70 -14.88 -7.77
C PRO A 118 -14.74 -15.08 -6.65
N ASN A 119 -14.30 -15.07 -5.39
CA ASN A 119 -15.16 -15.18 -4.22
C ASN A 119 -15.73 -13.82 -3.74
N GLY A 120 -15.47 -12.73 -4.46
CA GLY A 120 -15.90 -11.38 -4.11
C GLY A 120 -15.03 -10.68 -3.06
N GLU A 121 -13.94 -11.29 -2.59
CA GLU A 121 -13.01 -10.65 -1.67
C GLU A 121 -12.06 -9.71 -2.43
N LEU A 122 -11.69 -8.60 -1.78
CA LEU A 122 -10.69 -7.69 -2.33
C LEU A 122 -9.30 -8.34 -2.28
N ALA A 123 -8.54 -8.22 -3.37
CA ALA A 123 -7.22 -8.81 -3.49
C ALA A 123 -6.17 -7.96 -2.77
N TRP A 124 -5.40 -8.57 -1.87
CA TRP A 124 -4.32 -7.91 -1.14
C TRP A 124 -3.01 -8.64 -1.37
N VAL A 125 -1.92 -7.88 -1.33
CA VAL A 125 -0.57 -8.42 -1.53
C VAL A 125 0.36 -7.93 -0.44
N HIS A 126 1.34 -8.75 -0.06
CA HIS A 126 2.47 -8.25 0.71
C HIS A 126 3.20 -7.18 -0.11
N SER A 127 3.58 -6.07 0.53
CA SER A 127 4.37 -5.02 -0.13
C SER A 127 5.65 -5.61 -0.74
N LEU A 128 6.31 -6.54 -0.03
CA LEU A 128 7.50 -7.22 -0.53
C LEU A 128 7.22 -8.06 -1.78
N CYS A 129 6.10 -8.80 -1.84
CA CYS A 129 5.73 -9.57 -3.04
C CYS A 129 5.50 -8.65 -4.24
N ALA A 130 4.77 -7.54 -4.04
CA ALA A 130 4.52 -6.56 -5.08
C ALA A 130 5.84 -5.95 -5.61
N VAL A 131 6.74 -5.55 -4.72
CA VAL A 131 8.06 -4.99 -5.09
C VAL A 131 8.89 -6.01 -5.87
N MET A 132 8.98 -7.26 -5.41
CA MET A 132 9.79 -8.29 -6.08
C MET A 132 9.27 -8.62 -7.48
N ILE A 133 7.95 -8.69 -7.66
CA ILE A 133 7.35 -8.95 -8.97
C ILE A 133 7.50 -7.71 -9.87
N GLY A 134 7.24 -6.52 -9.35
CA GLY A 134 7.35 -5.27 -10.12
C GLY A 134 8.79 -4.89 -10.51
N SER A 135 9.80 -5.35 -9.76
CA SER A 135 11.21 -5.08 -10.04
C SER A 135 11.77 -5.95 -11.18
N SER A 136 11.08 -7.04 -11.54
CA SER A 136 11.52 -7.90 -12.64
C SER A 136 11.11 -7.29 -13.98
N ALA A 137 12.08 -7.09 -14.87
CA ALA A 137 11.81 -6.60 -16.23
C ALA A 137 10.81 -7.48 -17.00
N LEU A 138 10.82 -8.80 -16.74
CA LEU A 138 9.90 -9.76 -17.37
C LEU A 138 8.45 -9.63 -16.88
N MET A 139 8.26 -9.07 -15.68
CA MET A 139 6.95 -8.96 -15.02
C MET A 139 6.51 -7.49 -14.89
N LYS A 140 7.19 -6.58 -15.60
CA LYS A 140 6.86 -5.15 -15.60
C LYS A 140 5.43 -5.00 -16.13
N GLY A 141 4.57 -4.38 -15.32
CA GLY A 141 3.15 -4.20 -15.65
C GLY A 141 2.23 -5.37 -15.28
N CYS A 142 2.72 -6.40 -14.59
CA CYS A 142 1.85 -7.49 -14.10
C CYS A 142 1.16 -7.16 -12.76
N VAL A 143 1.73 -6.23 -11.98
CA VAL A 143 1.21 -5.81 -10.67
C VAL A 143 1.16 -4.29 -10.63
N PHE A 144 -0.03 -3.75 -10.40
CA PHE A 144 -0.25 -2.32 -10.27
C PHE A 144 -0.54 -1.99 -8.80
N ALA A 145 0.23 -1.04 -8.24
CA ALA A 145 0.13 -0.61 -6.84
C ALA A 145 -0.33 0.85 -6.69
N CYS A 146 -0.72 1.54 -7.78
CA CYS A 146 -1.07 2.96 -7.76
C CYS A 146 -2.54 3.20 -7.40
N ASP A 147 -2.83 4.37 -6.83
CA ASP A 147 -4.19 4.76 -6.49
C ASP A 147 -4.99 5.33 -7.69
N LYS A 148 -6.26 5.69 -7.44
CA LYS A 148 -7.19 6.31 -8.41
C LYS A 148 -6.74 7.68 -8.94
N LYS A 149 -5.65 8.25 -8.45
CA LYS A 149 -5.04 9.47 -8.98
C LYS A 149 -3.82 9.16 -9.84
N GLY A 150 -3.52 7.88 -10.06
CA GLY A 150 -2.35 7.42 -10.81
C GLY A 150 -1.04 7.64 -10.07
N ARG A 151 -1.11 8.04 -8.80
CA ARG A 151 0.07 8.25 -8.00
C ARG A 151 0.54 6.90 -7.47
N TYR A 152 1.76 6.53 -7.83
CA TYR A 152 2.65 5.97 -6.83
C TYR A 152 2.79 7.05 -5.77
N ASP A 153 2.70 6.75 -4.48
CA ASP A 153 3.14 7.73 -3.49
C ASP A 153 4.64 7.99 -3.79
N GLY A 154 4.95 9.10 -4.46
CA GLY A 154 6.30 9.43 -4.95
C GLY A 154 6.47 9.86 -6.42
N ASP A 155 5.49 9.65 -7.31
CA ASP A 155 5.53 10.23 -8.67
C ASP A 155 4.74 11.55 -8.66
N GLU A 156 5.40 12.63 -8.26
CA GLU A 156 5.01 13.96 -8.73
C GLU A 156 5.53 14.05 -10.16
N GLU A 157 4.60 13.96 -11.12
CA GLU A 157 4.89 14.24 -12.52
C GLU A 157 5.61 15.59 -12.58
N ASP A 158 6.84 15.60 -13.13
CA ASP A 158 7.49 16.82 -13.62
C ASP A 158 6.46 17.52 -14.50
N SER A 159 5.83 18.53 -13.91
CA SER A 159 4.99 19.46 -14.60
C SER A 159 5.93 20.27 -15.47
N ASP A 160 6.16 19.80 -16.69
CA ASP A 160 6.60 20.62 -17.80
C ASP A 160 5.51 21.70 -17.99
N GLU A 161 5.57 22.72 -17.12
CA GLU A 161 4.98 24.04 -17.35
C GLU A 161 5.77 24.62 -18.53
N GLU A 162 5.43 24.19 -19.74
CA GLU A 162 5.73 24.99 -20.92
C GLU A 162 4.87 26.25 -20.82
N ASP A 163 5.56 27.28 -20.34
CA ASP A 163 5.29 28.71 -20.36
C ASP A 163 4.23 29.10 -21.41
N SER A 164 3.03 29.38 -20.90
CA SER A 164 1.99 30.08 -21.64
C SER A 164 2.38 31.56 -21.70
N ASP A 165 3.22 31.93 -22.66
CA ASP A 165 3.34 33.32 -23.11
C ASP A 165 1.98 33.75 -23.70
N LYS A 166 1.19 34.41 -22.85
CA LYS A 166 0.03 35.19 -23.25
C LYS A 166 0.51 36.39 -24.05
N GLU A 167 0.47 36.28 -25.38
CA GLU A 167 0.31 37.45 -26.23
C GLU A 167 -1.18 37.60 -26.54
N GLU A 168 -1.76 38.67 -26.00
CA GLU A 168 -3.08 39.17 -26.35
C GLU A 168 -3.04 39.66 -27.80
N GLU A 169 -3.93 39.19 -28.69
CA GLU A 169 -4.40 40.01 -29.81
C GLU A 169 -5.68 39.46 -30.48
N GLU A 170 -6.67 40.36 -30.49
CA GLU A 170 -7.81 40.60 -31.39
C GLU A 170 -8.77 39.49 -31.87
N GLU A 171 -10.05 39.76 -31.60
CA GLU A 171 -11.23 39.13 -32.18
C GLU A 171 -11.23 39.26 -33.71
N GLU A 172 -11.33 38.14 -34.43
CA GLU A 172 -12.08 38.10 -35.70
C GLU A 172 -12.98 36.86 -35.77
N GLU A 173 -14.27 37.11 -35.99
CA GLU A 173 -15.32 36.14 -36.27
C GLU A 173 -15.08 35.39 -37.59
N ALA A 174 -15.15 34.05 -37.57
CA ALA A 174 -15.77 33.17 -38.60
C ALA A 174 -15.50 31.67 -38.29
N PRO A 175 -16.07 30.71 -39.04
CA PRO A 175 -17.48 30.41 -39.23
C PRO A 175 -17.83 28.99 -38.70
N GLN A 176 -19.11 28.73 -38.45
CA GLN A 176 -19.62 27.41 -38.01
C GLN A 176 -19.39 26.33 -39.08
N LEU A 177 -18.58 25.32 -38.75
CA LEU A 177 -18.41 24.09 -39.53
C LEU A 177 -19.06 22.92 -38.78
N GLU A 178 -20.17 22.42 -39.32
CA GLU A 178 -20.83 21.20 -38.87
C GLU A 178 -19.95 19.97 -39.12
N TRP A 179 -19.58 19.26 -38.04
CA TRP A 179 -18.92 17.95 -38.12
C TRP A 179 -19.94 16.84 -37.93
N SER A 180 -20.21 16.12 -39.01
CA SER A 180 -21.00 14.90 -39.02
C SER A 180 -20.10 13.68 -38.75
N GLY A 181 -20.44 12.94 -37.68
CA GLY A 181 -20.40 11.47 -37.62
C GLY A 181 -19.05 10.74 -37.68
N GLY A 182 -18.71 10.03 -36.59
CA GLY A 182 -17.67 9.00 -36.63
C GLY A 182 -17.53 8.22 -35.32
N THR A 183 -18.47 7.33 -35.01
CA THR A 183 -18.35 6.37 -33.89
C THR A 183 -17.46 5.19 -34.28
N GLY A 184 -16.14 5.32 -34.10
CA GLY A 184 -15.20 4.19 -34.18
C GLY A 184 -14.96 3.56 -32.81
N ARG A 185 -15.62 2.43 -32.51
CA ARG A 185 -15.25 1.60 -31.34
C ARG A 185 -14.02 0.77 -31.69
N GLN A 186 -12.89 1.05 -31.03
CA GLN A 186 -11.71 0.22 -31.10
C GLN A 186 -11.82 -0.90 -30.06
N GLN A 187 -11.94 -2.14 -30.51
CA GLN A 187 -11.91 -3.34 -29.66
C GLN A 187 -10.44 -3.70 -29.40
N CYS A 188 -10.07 -3.87 -28.13
CA CYS A 188 -8.81 -4.50 -27.75
C CYS A 188 -8.99 -6.04 -27.82
N PRO A 189 -8.03 -6.79 -28.40
CA PRO A 189 -8.07 -8.24 -28.37
C PRO A 189 -7.88 -8.74 -26.93
N GLY A 190 -8.79 -9.61 -26.51
CA GLY A 190 -8.74 -10.28 -25.21
C GLY A 190 -7.61 -11.31 -25.15
N LEU A 191 -7.01 -11.41 -23.96
CA LEU A 191 -6.26 -12.57 -23.47
C LEU A 191 -7.18 -13.43 -22.62
#